data_AF-A0A6N2CN15-F1
#
_entry.id   AF-A0A6N2CN15-F1
#
_cell.length_a   1.000
_cell.length_b   1.000
_cell.length_c   1.000
_cell.angle_alpha   90.00
_cell.angle_beta   90.00
_cell.angle_gamma   90.00
#
_symmetry.space_group_name_H-M   'P 1'
#
loop_
_entity.id
_entity.type
_entity.pdbx_description
1 polymer ?
#
loop_
_entity_poly.entity_id
_entity_poly.type
_entity_poly.pdbx_seq_one_letter_code
_entity_poly.pdbx_strand_id
1 'polypeptide(L)' 'MRKALNALPLAGIFSLALLSGDPAAARAERPNIIHIMADDMGWRDAGVYGSETFHTPNIDRLAEKG' A
#
# COMPACT_ATOMS: atom_id res chain seq x y z
N MET A 1 -21.37 37.27 -45.07
CA MET A 1 -21.83 37.16 -43.67
C MET A 1 -21.42 35.78 -43.18
N ARG A 2 -20.23 35.62 -42.60
CA ARG A 2 -19.98 35.57 -41.14
C ARG A 2 -20.96 34.62 -40.41
N LYS A 3 -20.57 33.37 -40.19
CA LYS A 3 -20.01 32.89 -38.91
C LYS A 3 -19.73 31.39 -39.03
N ALA A 4 -18.49 31.04 -38.72
CA ALA A 4 -18.07 29.67 -38.47
C ALA A 4 -19.03 29.03 -37.47
N LEU A 5 -19.62 27.90 -37.87
CA LEU A 5 -20.36 27.02 -36.99
C LEU A 5 -19.31 26.36 -36.09
N ASN A 6 -18.98 27.07 -35.01
CA ASN A 6 -17.94 26.71 -34.06
C ASN A 6 -18.17 25.27 -33.59
N ALA A 7 -17.15 24.43 -33.79
CA ALA A 7 -16.99 23.18 -33.09
C ALA A 7 -17.29 23.42 -31.60
N LEU A 8 -18.27 22.69 -31.06
CA LEU A 8 -18.43 22.58 -29.61
C LEU A 8 -17.04 22.27 -29.03
N PRO A 9 -16.62 22.92 -27.92
CA PRO A 9 -15.28 22.78 -27.45
C PRO A 9 -15.14 21.34 -26.94
N LEU A 10 -14.51 20.48 -27.74
CA LEU A 10 -14.05 19.16 -27.31
C LEU A 10 -13.15 19.28 -26.06
N ALA A 11 -12.55 20.47 -25.87
CA ALA A 11 -11.85 20.90 -24.67
C ALA A 11 -12.72 20.95 -23.40
N GLY A 12 -14.01 21.30 -23.50
CA GLY A 12 -14.90 21.42 -22.34
C GLY A 12 -15.28 20.08 -21.70
N ILE A 13 -15.41 19.02 -22.51
CA ILE A 13 -15.66 17.66 -22.03
C ILE A 13 -14.38 17.05 -21.44
N PHE A 14 -13.22 17.35 -22.05
CA PHE A 14 -11.92 16.90 -21.53
C PHE A 14 -11.57 17.53 -20.18
N SER A 15 -11.95 18.79 -19.94
CA SER A 15 -11.72 19.47 -18.67
C SER A 15 -12.59 18.97 -17.51
N LEU A 16 -13.80 18.42 -17.77
CA LEU A 16 -14.66 17.90 -16.70
C LEU A 16 -14.21 16.53 -16.18
N ALA A 17 -13.60 15.71 -17.05
CA ALA A 17 -13.03 14.42 -16.65
C ALA A 17 -11.80 14.57 -15.73
N LEU A 18 -11.06 15.69 -15.83
CA LEU A 18 -9.90 15.97 -14.99
C LEU A 18 -10.26 16.40 -13.55
N LEU A 19 -11.52 16.76 -13.29
CA LEU A 19 -11.97 17.24 -11.98
C LEU A 19 -12.63 16.14 -11.12
N SER A 20 -12.77 14.93 -11.67
CA SER A 20 -13.35 13.78 -10.98
C SER A 20 -12.25 13.04 -10.19
N GLY A 21 -11.63 13.73 -9.23
CA GLY A 21 -10.70 13.09 -8.30
C GLY A 21 -11.47 12.17 -7.35
N ASP A 22 -11.08 10.89 -7.30
CA ASP A 22 -11.68 9.92 -6.37
C ASP A 22 -11.37 10.33 -4.92
N PRO A 23 -12.36 10.70 -4.10
CA PRO A 23 -12.13 11.08 -2.71
C PRO A 23 -11.59 9.91 -1.86
N ALA A 24 -11.72 8.67 -2.32
CA ALA A 24 -11.17 7.49 -1.67
C ALA A 24 -9.65 7.36 -1.86
N ALA A 25 -9.08 7.95 -2.93
CA ALA A 25 -7.65 7.87 -3.21
C ALA A 25 -6.78 8.61 -2.18
N ALA A 26 -7.37 9.52 -1.39
CA ALA A 26 -6.63 10.40 -0.47
C ALA A 26 -6.51 9.88 0.97
N ARG A 27 -7.17 8.76 1.34
CA ARG A 27 -7.06 8.21 2.69
C ARG A 27 -6.16 6.98 2.67
N ALA A 28 -4.86 7.21 2.69
CA ALA A 28 -3.93 6.15 3.09
C ALA A 28 -4.40 5.66 4.48
N GLU A 29 -4.85 4.41 4.54
CA GLU A 29 -5.25 3.80 5.80
C GLU A 29 -4.06 3.85 6.76
N ARG A 30 -4.28 4.39 7.96
CA ARG A 30 -3.22 4.44 8.98
C ARG A 30 -2.97 2.99 9.41
N PRO A 31 -1.78 2.41 9.16
CA PRO A 31 -1.54 1.02 9.53
C PRO A 31 -1.57 0.88 11.05
N ASN A 32 -2.08 -0.26 11.52
CA ASN A 32 -1.88 -0.65 12.91
C ASN A 32 -0.44 -1.18 13.05
N ILE A 33 0.30 -0.67 14.04
CA ILE A 33 1.67 -1.10 14.30
C ILE A 33 1.66 -1.98 15.55
N ILE A 34 2.19 -3.20 15.43
CA ILE A 34 2.41 -4.11 16.56
C ILE A 34 3.93 -4.27 16.70
N HIS A 35 4.48 -3.86 17.83
CA HIS A 35 5.90 -4.05 18.15
C HIS A 35 6.04 -5.21 19.13
N ILE A 36 6.75 -6.26 18.71
CA ILE A 36 7.02 -7.45 19.53
C ILE A 36 8.49 -7.43 19.88
N MET A 37 8.78 -7.42 21.19
CA MET A 37 10.14 -7.48 21.71
C MET A 37 10.27 -8.72 22.59
N ALA A 38 11.30 -9.51 22.33
CA ALA A 38 11.69 -10.64 23.15
C ALA A 38 13.00 -10.30 23.86
N ASP A 39 13.05 -10.56 25.17
CA ASP A 39 14.25 -10.35 25.97
C ASP A 39 15.25 -11.49 25.73
N ASP A 40 16.54 -11.17 25.70
CA ASP A 40 17.66 -12.11 25.50
C ASP A 40 17.56 -13.07 24.30
N MET A 41 16.67 -12.81 23.33
CA MET A 41 16.56 -13.64 22.14
C MET A 41 17.68 -13.30 21.15
N GLY A 42 18.57 -14.27 20.93
CA GLY A 42 19.62 -14.19 19.93
C GLY A 42 19.06 -14.41 18.52
N TRP A 43 19.77 -13.89 17.51
CA TRP A 43 19.35 -14.08 16.11
C TRP A 43 19.33 -15.54 15.67
N ARG A 44 20.13 -16.43 16.30
CA ARG A 44 20.14 -17.87 15.98
C ARG A 44 18.99 -18.64 16.63
N ASP A 45 18.17 -17.99 17.45
CA ASP A 45 17.11 -18.66 18.19
C ASP A 45 15.81 -18.77 17.37
N ALA A 46 15.70 -18.06 16.24
CA ALA A 46 14.54 -18.21 15.35
C ALA A 46 14.80 -19.26 14.26
N GLY A 47 13.80 -20.09 13.97
CA GLY A 47 13.81 -21.13 12.95
C GLY A 47 14.15 -20.60 11.56
N VAL A 48 13.65 -19.41 11.20
CA VAL A 48 14.00 -18.72 9.93
C VAL A 48 15.50 -18.46 9.75
N TYR A 49 16.28 -18.43 10.84
CA TYR A 49 17.74 -18.30 10.80
C TYR A 49 18.48 -19.63 10.99
N GLY A 50 17.77 -20.76 10.89
CA GLY A 50 18.33 -22.11 10.98
C GLY A 50 18.44 -22.66 12.41
N SER A 51 17.62 -22.18 13.35
CA SER A 51 17.57 -22.79 14.68
C SER A 51 17.04 -24.22 14.61
N GLU A 52 17.83 -25.19 15.06
CA GLU A 52 17.40 -26.60 15.20
C GLU A 52 16.83 -26.90 16.60
N THR A 53 17.07 -26.01 17.57
CA THR A 53 16.69 -26.19 18.97
C THR A 53 15.31 -25.60 19.27
N PHE A 54 15.04 -24.40 18.76
CA PHE A 54 13.81 -23.67 19.07
C PHE A 54 12.87 -23.63 17.86
N HIS A 55 11.64 -24.09 18.07
CA HIS A 55 10.59 -24.02 17.06
C HIS A 55 9.83 -22.70 17.17
N THR A 56 9.90 -21.85 16.13
CA THR A 56 9.26 -20.52 16.09
C THR A 56 8.25 -20.37 14.95
N PRO A 57 7.25 -21.27 14.80
CA PRO A 57 6.42 -21.34 13.60
C PRO A 57 5.63 -20.06 13.29
N ASN A 58 5.31 -19.25 14.29
CA ASN A 58 4.67 -17.96 14.09
C ASN A 58 5.61 -16.89 13.57
N ILE A 59 6.86 -16.86 14.04
CA ILE A 59 7.90 -15.93 13.55
C ILE A 59 8.31 -16.34 12.14
N ASP A 60 8.48 -17.65 11.90
CA ASP A 60 8.85 -18.19 10.60
C ASP A 60 7.79 -17.81 9.54
N ARG A 61 6.50 -18.03 9.86
CA ARG A 61 5.38 -17.62 9.00
C ARG A 61 5.28 -16.10 8.81
N LEU A 62 5.69 -15.29 9.80
CA LEU A 62 5.73 -13.83 9.63
C LEU A 62 6.84 -13.43 8.66
N ALA A 63 8.03 -14.01 8.80
CA ALA A 63 9.16 -13.75 7.93
C ALA A 63 8.90 -14.17 6.47
N GLU A 64 8.15 -15.25 6.24
CA GLU A 64 7.71 -15.67 4.90
C GLU A 64 6.73 -14.70 4.24
N LYS A 65 5.94 -13.95 5.03
CA LYS A 65 4.85 -13.11 4.52
C LYS A 65 5.25 -11.65 4.29
N GLY A 66 6.36 -11.20 4.87
CA GLY A 66 6.81 -9.81 4.83
C GLY A 66 6.08 -8.90 5.82
#